data_AF-A0A1F4XU11-F1
#
_entry.id   AF-A0A1F4XU11-F1
#
_cell.length_a   1.000
_cell.length_b   1.000
_cell.length_c   1.000
_cell.angle_alpha   90.00
_cell.angle_beta   90.00
_cell.angle_gamma   90.00
#
_symmetry.space_group_name_H-M   'P 1'
#
loop_
_entity.id
_entity.type
_entity.pdbx_description
1 polymer ?
#
loop_
_entity_poly.entity_id
_entity_poly.type
_entity_poly.pdbx_seq_one_letter_code
_entity_poly.pdbx_strand_id
1 'polypeptide(L)'
;MPYVTERWLGGMMTNFQTIRRNIKRLKDLERMKEDGTFEKLTKKEASGLQREIDKLENILGGIKDITRLPGAVFVVDSKKEK
;
A
#
# COMPACT_ATOMS: atom_id res chain seq x y z
N MET A 1 13.34 -7.31 3.65
CA MET A 1 13.45 -6.02 4.36
C MET A 1 12.44 -5.06 3.75
N PRO A 2 11.69 -4.31 4.54
CA PRO A 2 10.72 -3.35 4.00
C PRO A 2 11.43 -2.24 3.23
N TYR A 3 10.88 -1.84 2.09
CA TYR A 3 11.44 -0.79 1.25
C TYR A 3 10.33 0.08 0.65
N VAL A 4 10.69 1.29 0.24
CA VAL A 4 9.83 2.18 -0.53
C VAL A 4 10.61 2.55 -1.78
N THR A 5 10.12 2.16 -2.95
CA THR A 5 10.77 2.43 -4.25
C THR A 5 10.14 3.56 -5.02
N GLU A 6 8.83 3.78 -4.81
CA GLU A 6 8.13 4.90 -5.43
C GLU A 6 8.13 6.12 -4.49
N ARG A 7 6.96 6.68 -4.23
CA ARG A 7 6.84 7.94 -3.51
C ARG A 7 6.64 7.71 -2.02
N TRP A 8 7.46 8.39 -1.22
CA TRP A 8 7.19 8.54 0.19
C TRP A 8 5.95 9.42 0.41
N LEU A 9 4.87 8.84 0.96
CA LEU A 9 3.70 9.64 1.35
C LEU A 9 4.02 10.42 2.64
N GLY A 10 3.74 11.71 2.63
CA GLY A 10 3.78 12.53 3.84
C GLY A 10 2.90 11.89 4.92
N GLY A 11 3.46 11.63 6.10
CA GLY A 11 2.75 10.93 7.18
C GLY A 11 3.08 9.44 7.33
N MET A 12 3.94 8.86 6.51
CA MET A 12 4.31 7.44 6.60
C MET A 12 4.85 7.02 7.99
N MET A 13 5.66 7.89 8.62
CA MET A 13 6.18 7.68 9.97
C MET A 13 5.37 8.40 11.06
N THR A 14 4.86 9.60 10.78
CA THR A 14 4.17 10.41 11.80
C THR A 14 2.71 10.00 11.99
N ASN A 15 2.08 9.37 10.98
CA ASN A 15 0.69 8.87 11.03
C ASN A 15 0.63 7.37 10.67
N PHE A 16 1.37 6.56 11.43
CA PHE A 16 1.44 5.11 11.21
C PHE A 16 0.10 4.39 11.39
N GLN A 17 -0.82 4.92 12.20
CA GLN A 17 -2.18 4.37 12.34
C GLN A 17 -2.94 4.39 11.01
N THR A 18 -2.83 5.48 10.25
CA THR A 18 -3.48 5.60 8.94
C THR A 18 -2.83 4.69 7.90
N ILE A 19 -1.50 4.59 7.91
CA ILE A 19 -0.78 3.66 7.04
C ILE A 19 -1.18 2.21 7.30
N ARG A 20 -1.25 1.79 8.57
CA ARG A 20 -1.74 0.45 8.94
C ARG A 20 -3.17 0.20 8.44
N ARG A 21 -4.06 1.19 8.52
CA ARG A 21 -5.42 1.07 7.97
C ARG A 21 -5.39 0.86 6.45
N ASN A 22 -4.54 1.58 5.73
CA ASN A 22 -4.39 1.41 4.29
C ASN A 22 -3.75 0.06 3.91
N ILE A 23 -2.77 -0.42 4.68
CA ILE A 23 -2.20 -1.77 4.50
C ILE A 23 -3.27 -2.84 4.73
N LYS A 24 -4.11 -2.68 5.76
CA LYS A 24 -5.24 -3.60 6.01
C LYS A 24 -6.21 -3.57 4.82
N ARG A 25 -6.56 -2.39 4.33
CA ARG A 25 -7.44 -2.22 3.17
C ARG A 25 -6.89 -2.92 1.92
N LEU A 26 -5.59 -2.82 1.67
CA LEU A 26 -4.91 -3.53 0.57
C LEU A 26 -5.07 -5.05 0.72
N LYS A 27 -4.80 -5.61 1.90
CA LYS A 27 -4.99 -7.05 2.16
C LYS A 27 -6.44 -7.49 2.00
N ASP A 28 -7.40 -6.68 2.45
CA ASP A 28 -8.83 -6.96 2.28
C ASP A 28 -9.21 -7.01 0.79
N LEU A 29 -8.67 -6.08 -0.03
CA LEU A 29 -8.90 -6.04 -1.48
C LEU A 29 -8.27 -7.23 -2.22
N GLU A 30 -7.05 -7.63 -1.85
CA GLU A 30 -6.41 -8.84 -2.39
C GLU A 30 -7.22 -10.10 -2.07
N ARG A 31 -7.69 -10.22 -0.83
CA ARG A 31 -8.54 -11.33 -0.43
C ARG A 31 -9.86 -11.36 -1.21
N MET A 32 -10.50 -10.21 -1.42
CA MET A 32 -11.70 -10.13 -2.26
C MET A 32 -11.43 -10.58 -3.71
N LYS A 33 -10.22 -10.34 -4.22
CA LYS A 33 -9.78 -10.79 -5.55
C LYS A 33 -9.56 -12.30 -5.58
N GLU A 34 -8.94 -12.88 -4.56
CA GLU A 34 -8.74 -14.33 -4.41
C GLU A 34 -10.06 -15.09 -4.21
N ASP A 35 -10.97 -14.56 -3.41
CA ASP A 35 -12.28 -15.15 -3.11
C ASP A 35 -13.27 -15.11 -4.32
N GLY A 36 -12.85 -14.58 -5.48
CA GLY A 36 -13.69 -14.49 -6.68
C GLY A 36 -14.82 -13.46 -6.57
N THR A 37 -14.80 -12.58 -5.57
CA THR A 37 -15.84 -11.55 -5.39
C THR A 37 -15.89 -10.57 -6.57
N PHE A 38 -14.75 -10.38 -7.25
CA PHE A 38 -14.64 -9.55 -8.45
C PHE A 38 -15.48 -10.08 -9.63
N GLU A 39 -15.75 -11.38 -9.68
CA GLU A 39 -16.56 -11.99 -10.74
C GLU A 39 -18.06 -11.68 -10.60
N LYS A 40 -18.50 -11.31 -9.38
CA LYS A 40 -19.88 -10.92 -9.08
C LYS A 40 -20.14 -9.43 -9.32
N LEU A 41 -19.09 -8.64 -9.58
CA LEU A 41 -19.18 -7.20 -9.79
C LEU A 41 -19.30 -6.87 -11.29
N THR A 42 -19.81 -5.68 -11.59
CA THR A 42 -19.81 -5.21 -12.97
C THR A 42 -18.38 -4.94 -13.44
N LYS A 43 -18.09 -5.09 -14.74
CA LYS A 43 -16.75 -4.85 -15.31
C LYS A 43 -16.18 -3.47 -14.94
N LYS A 44 -17.05 -2.47 -14.81
CA LYS A 44 -16.66 -1.10 -14.43
C LYS A 44 -16.20 -1.03 -12.97
N GLU A 45 -16.93 -1.65 -12.05
CA GLU A 45 -16.59 -1.70 -10.63
C GLU A 45 -15.34 -2.53 -10.38
N ALA A 46 -15.23 -3.70 -11.02
CA ALA A 46 -14.04 -4.54 -10.96
C ALA A 46 -12.79 -3.79 -11.47
N SER A 47 -12.92 -3.03 -12.57
CA SER A 47 -11.81 -2.20 -13.08
C SER A 47 -11.41 -1.08 -12.12
N GLY A 48 -12.38 -0.46 -11.43
CA GLY A 48 -12.12 0.55 -10.41
C GLY A 48 -11.33 -0.01 -9.22
N LEU A 49 -11.75 -1.17 -8.71
CA LEU A 49 -11.07 -1.85 -7.60
C LEU A 49 -9.68 -2.34 -8.00
N GLN A 50 -9.49 -2.83 -9.23
CA GLN A 50 -8.17 -3.25 -9.70
C GLN A 50 -7.19 -2.07 -9.73
N ARG A 51 -7.63 -0.90 -10.20
CA ARG A 51 -6.81 0.33 -10.16
C ARG A 51 -6.48 0.78 -8.74
N GLU A 52 -7.41 0.61 -7.79
CA GLU A 52 -7.16 0.90 -6.38
C GLU A 52 -6.09 -0.03 -5.79
N ILE A 53 -6.19 -1.34 -6.10
CA ILE A 53 -5.17 -2.33 -5.73
C ILE A 53 -3.82 -1.95 -6.30
N ASP A 54 -3.72 -1.72 -7.61
CA ASP A 54 -2.44 -1.43 -8.28
C ASP A 54 -1.78 -0.17 -7.68
N LYS A 55 -2.59 0.86 -7.39
CA LYS A 55 -2.10 2.09 -6.76
C LYS A 55 -1.60 1.86 -5.33
N LEU A 56 -2.34 1.08 -4.53
CA LEU A 56 -1.95 0.78 -3.16
C LEU A 56 -0.73 -0.15 -3.11
N GLU A 57 -0.63 -1.12 -4.02
CA GLU A 57 0.48 -2.06 -4.12
C GLU A 57 1.79 -1.35 -4.49
N ASN A 58 1.75 -0.44 -5.48
CA ASN A 58 2.94 0.33 -5.88
C ASN A 58 3.51 1.19 -4.73
N ILE A 59 2.64 1.71 -3.86
CA ILE A 59 3.04 2.61 -2.77
C ILE A 59 3.37 1.84 -1.48
N LEU A 60 2.56 0.83 -1.14
CA LEU A 60 2.58 0.16 0.16
C LEU A 60 3.12 -1.27 0.09
N GLY A 61 3.28 -1.86 -1.08
CA GLY A 61 3.70 -3.26 -1.25
C GLY A 61 5.03 -3.53 -0.56
N GLY A 62 6.01 -2.63 -0.72
CA GLY A 62 7.31 -2.76 -0.06
C GLY A 62 7.29 -2.57 1.46
N ILE A 63 6.22 -2.01 2.04
CA ILE A 63 6.05 -1.82 3.50
C ILE A 63 4.92 -2.66 4.11
N LYS A 64 4.38 -3.61 3.36
CA LYS A 64 3.25 -4.47 3.75
C LYS A 64 3.54 -5.33 4.99
N ASP A 65 4.80 -5.64 5.22
CA ASP A 65 5.28 -6.45 6.35
C ASP A 65 5.68 -5.62 7.58
N ILE A 66 5.61 -4.28 7.49
CA ILE A 66 5.91 -3.41 8.64
C ILE A 66 4.79 -3.49 9.67
N THR A 67 5.02 -4.27 10.71
CA THR A 67 4.13 -4.34 11.87
C THR A 67 4.44 -3.26 12.90
N ARG A 68 5.67 -2.76 13.00
CA ARG A 68 6.07 -1.73 13.98
C ARG A 68 6.85 -0.62 13.29
N LEU A 69 6.77 0.60 13.83
CA LEU A 69 7.61 1.71 13.39
C LEU A 69 9.09 1.29 13.32
N PRO A 70 9.77 1.51 12.19
CA PRO A 70 11.17 1.16 12.04
C PRO A 70 12.03 2.00 12.98
N GLY A 71 13.02 1.37 13.62
CA GLY A 71 13.98 2.06 14.49
C GLY A 71 15.06 2.83 13.73
N ALA A 72 15.28 2.50 12.46
CA ALA A 72 16.18 3.18 11.56
C ALA A 72 15.60 3.16 10.14
N VAL A 73 15.89 4.22 9.37
CA VAL A 73 15.50 4.33 7.96
C VAL A 73 16.75 4.63 7.15
N PHE A 74 16.91 3.94 6.03
CA PHE A 74 17.97 4.19 5.07
C PHE A 74 17.35 4.86 3.84
N VAL A 75 17.80 6.07 3.54
CA VAL A 75 17.29 6.88 2.41
C VAL A 75 18.41 7.03 1.39
N VAL A 76 18.11 6.72 0.14
CA VAL A 76 19.02 6.93 -0.99
C VAL A 76 18.59 8.22 -1.69
N ASP A 77 19.54 9.13 -1.93
CA ASP A 77 19.32 10.44 -2.58
C ASP A 77 18.34 11.38 -1.86
N SER A 78 18.83 12.06 -0.82
CA SER A 78 18.06 13.03 -0.02
C SER A 78 17.67 14.33 -0.75
N LYS A 79 18.21 14.60 -1.94
CA LYS A 79 17.88 15.82 -2.72
C LYS A 79 16.60 15.67 -3.53
N LYS A 80 16.28 14.44 -3.96
CA LYS A 80 15.09 14.13 -4.78
C LYS A 80 13.84 13.94 -3.93
N GLU A 81 14.02 13.52 -2.68
CA GLU A 81 12.97 13.07 -1.76
C GLU A 81 12.55 14.12 -0.71
N LYS A 82 12.58 15.40 -1.06
CA LYS A 82 12.21 16.51 -0.17
C LYS A 82 10.73 16.88 -0.27
#